data_AF-A0A3C1PN62-F1
#
_entry.id   AF-A0A3C1PN62-F1
#
_cell.length_a   1.000
_cell.length_b   1.000
_cell.length_c   1.000
_cell.angle_alpha   90.00
_cell.angle_beta   90.00
_cell.angle_gamma   90.00
#
_symmetry.space_group_name_H-M   'P 1'
#
loop_
_entity.id
_entity.type
_entity.pdbx_description
1 polymer ?
#
loop_
_entity_poly.entity_id
_entity_poly.type
_entity_poly.pdbx_seq_one_letter_code
_entity_poly.pdbx_strand_id
1 'polypeptide(L)'
;MKKIAISLLLCLPILQISAQFQEDAFCNTPAPEYSEFISLPWFGNSSFIYNFLDEINFANYKMTYDNAKYYVPIKIWVYRTDEGTGGATATELQQLIRDLNTHNITNNTGFLYYLKPEIGYIDKTKFQRVNFTTEAPGLSLKNSDNGCINVHIVDDLFKKV
;
A
#
# COMPACT_ATOMS: atom_id res chain seq x y z
N MET A 1 -2.21 -48.68 -55.53
CA MET A 1 -2.58 -48.26 -54.16
C MET A 1 -2.10 -46.82 -53.96
N LYS A 2 -3.02 -45.86 -53.92
CA LYS A 2 -2.71 -44.42 -53.81
C LYS A 2 -2.51 -44.07 -52.32
N LYS A 3 -1.36 -43.51 -51.96
CA LYS A 3 -1.11 -42.96 -50.62
C LYS A 3 -1.60 -41.52 -50.61
N ILE A 4 -2.63 -41.23 -49.80
CA ILE A 4 -3.11 -39.89 -49.54
C ILE A 4 -2.48 -39.46 -48.21
N ALA A 5 -1.62 -38.44 -48.27
CA ALA A 5 -1.07 -37.79 -47.08
C ALA A 5 -2.03 -36.69 -46.66
N ILE A 6 -2.66 -36.85 -45.48
CA ILE A 6 -3.49 -35.80 -44.86
C ILE A 6 -2.55 -35.00 -43.95
N SER A 7 -2.19 -33.79 -44.40
CA SER A 7 -1.45 -32.82 -43.60
C SER A 7 -2.41 -32.18 -42.61
N LEU A 8 -2.30 -32.54 -41.33
CA LEU A 8 -3.03 -31.90 -40.24
C LEU A 8 -2.33 -30.57 -39.89
N LEU A 9 -2.82 -29.46 -40.45
CA LEU A 9 -2.38 -28.13 -40.08
C LEU A 9 -3.00 -27.76 -38.73
N LEU A 10 -2.28 -27.99 -37.62
CA LEU A 10 -2.65 -27.50 -36.29
C LEU A 10 -2.50 -25.97 -36.27
N CYS A 11 -3.60 -25.27 -36.54
CA CYS A 11 -3.71 -23.83 -36.29
C CYS A 11 -4.12 -23.65 -34.82
N LEU A 12 -3.13 -23.55 -33.92
CA LEU A 12 -3.35 -23.13 -32.54
C LEU A 12 -3.74 -21.65 -32.55
N PRO A 13 -4.93 -21.25 -32.05
CA PRO A 13 -5.19 -19.85 -31.80
C PRO A 13 -4.31 -19.44 -30.63
N ILE A 14 -3.34 -18.57 -30.91
CA ILE A 14 -2.61 -17.82 -29.89
C ILE A 14 -3.67 -16.97 -29.19
N LEU A 15 -4.10 -17.42 -28.02
CA LEU A 15 -4.87 -16.62 -27.08
C LEU A 15 -4.00 -15.42 -26.71
N GLN A 16 -4.21 -14.29 -27.38
CA GLN A 16 -3.73 -13.01 -26.92
C GLN A 16 -4.51 -12.68 -25.64
N ILE A 17 -3.91 -13.01 -24.50
CA ILE A 17 -4.32 -12.48 -23.20
C ILE A 17 -3.90 -11.02 -23.21
N SER A 18 -4.80 -10.16 -23.68
CA SER A 18 -4.74 -8.73 -23.38
C SER A 18 -5.01 -8.62 -21.89
N ALA A 19 -3.99 -8.40 -21.08
CA ALA A 19 -4.18 -7.95 -19.71
C ALA A 19 -4.84 -6.56 -19.78
N GLN A 20 -6.17 -6.53 -19.73
CA GLN A 20 -6.90 -5.29 -19.54
C GLN A 20 -6.70 -4.91 -18.07
N PHE A 21 -5.82 -3.94 -17.82
CA PHE A 21 -5.76 -3.28 -16.52
C PHE A 21 -7.14 -2.69 -16.27
N GLN A 22 -7.85 -3.29 -15.32
CA GLN A 22 -9.13 -2.80 -14.86
C GLN A 22 -8.88 -1.42 -14.24
N GLU A 23 -9.57 -0.39 -14.72
CA GLU A 23 -9.53 0.92 -14.09
C GLU A 23 -10.07 0.76 -12.67
N ASP A 24 -9.17 0.82 -11.69
CA ASP A 24 -9.53 0.84 -10.28
C ASP A 24 -10.25 2.15 -9.99
N ALA A 25 -11.58 2.11 -10.07
CA ALA A 25 -12.51 3.20 -9.76
C ALA A 25 -12.51 3.61 -8.26
N PHE A 26 -11.46 3.28 -7.50
CA PHE A 26 -11.37 3.59 -6.07
C PHE A 26 -10.70 4.94 -5.78
N CYS A 27 -9.92 5.46 -6.73
CA CYS A 27 -9.37 6.79 -6.68
C CYS A 27 -9.53 7.39 -8.08
N ASN A 28 -10.30 8.47 -8.25
CA ASN A 28 -10.39 9.23 -9.52
C ASN A 28 -9.06 9.93 -9.89
N THR A 29 -7.93 9.33 -9.55
CA THR A 29 -6.60 9.77 -9.91
C THR A 29 -6.24 9.03 -11.20
N PRO A 30 -6.07 9.71 -12.33
CA PRO A 30 -5.57 9.06 -13.53
C PRO A 30 -4.24 8.37 -13.20
N ALA A 31 -4.03 7.15 -13.72
CA ALA A 31 -2.77 6.45 -13.55
C ALA A 31 -1.64 7.40 -14.01
N PRO A 32 -0.60 7.64 -13.18
CA PRO A 32 0.49 8.52 -13.56
C PRO A 32 1.11 7.99 -14.86
N GLU A 33 1.40 8.90 -15.78
CA GLU A 33 2.01 8.51 -17.05
C GLU A 33 3.37 7.84 -16.78
N TYR A 34 3.75 6.86 -17.60
CA TYR A 34 5.02 6.15 -17.43
C TYR A 34 6.22 7.10 -17.38
N SER A 35 6.16 8.21 -18.13
CA SER A 35 7.12 9.32 -18.13
C SER A 35 7.23 10.06 -16.79
N GLU A 36 6.13 10.20 -16.07
CA GLU A 36 6.09 10.80 -14.73
C GLU A 36 6.65 9.83 -13.70
N PHE A 37 6.35 8.54 -13.83
CA PHE A 37 6.86 7.49 -12.96
C PHE A 37 8.38 7.33 -13.04
N ILE A 38 8.98 7.43 -14.24
CA ILE A 38 10.44 7.34 -14.42
C ILE A 38 11.22 8.53 -13.85
N SER A 39 10.54 9.65 -13.64
CA SER A 39 11.14 10.90 -13.13
C SER A 39 11.29 10.92 -11.61
N LEU A 40 10.68 9.96 -10.91
CA LEU A 40 10.69 9.91 -9.47
C LEU A 40 12.10 9.57 -8.95
N PRO A 41 12.58 10.21 -7.87
CA PRO A 41 13.94 10.03 -7.36
C PRO A 41 14.29 8.59 -6.95
N TRP A 42 13.28 7.78 -6.67
CA TRP A 42 13.38 6.37 -6.29
C TRP A 42 13.21 5.42 -7.49
N PHE A 43 12.83 5.92 -8.67
CA PHE A 43 12.71 5.09 -9.87
C PHE A 43 14.10 4.65 -10.35
N GLY A 44 14.30 3.33 -10.43
CA GLY A 44 15.60 2.74 -10.80
C GLY A 44 16.69 2.87 -9.74
N ASN A 45 16.41 3.51 -8.61
CA ASN A 45 17.38 3.70 -7.53
C ASN A 45 16.94 2.96 -6.26
N SER A 46 17.29 1.67 -6.20
CA SER A 46 17.02 0.81 -5.05
C SER A 46 17.96 1.04 -3.86
N SER A 47 18.91 1.99 -3.94
CA SER A 47 19.87 2.25 -2.85
C SER A 47 19.20 2.69 -1.55
N PHE A 48 18.09 3.43 -1.62
CA PHE A 48 17.30 3.77 -0.43
C PHE A 48 16.74 2.51 0.25
N ILE A 49 16.23 1.57 -0.54
CA ILE A 49 15.69 0.30 -0.03
C ILE A 49 16.82 -0.52 0.59
N TYR A 50 17.96 -0.63 -0.07
CA TYR A 50 19.10 -1.39 0.46
C TYR A 50 19.68 -0.78 1.73
N ASN A 51 19.81 0.56 1.79
CA ASN A 51 20.26 1.24 3.00
C ASN A 51 19.31 0.99 4.18
N PHE A 52 17.99 1.05 3.93
CA PHE A 52 16.99 0.71 4.94
C PHE A 52 17.07 -0.76 5.38
N LEU A 53 17.27 -1.69 4.44
CA LEU A 53 17.41 -3.12 4.73
C LEU A 53 18.68 -3.44 5.54
N ASP A 54 19.77 -2.70 5.29
CA ASP A 54 21.01 -2.79 6.05
C ASP A 54 20.86 -2.21 7.46
N GLU A 55 20.16 -1.07 7.62
CA GLU A 55 19.86 -0.46 8.92
C GLU A 55 19.09 -1.40 9.85
N ILE A 56 18.24 -2.27 9.31
CA ILE A 56 17.45 -3.25 10.09
C ILE A 56 18.11 -4.63 10.22
N ASN A 57 19.36 -4.80 9.75
CA ASN A 57 20.13 -6.05 9.82
C ASN A 57 19.42 -7.27 9.19
N PHE A 58 18.85 -7.08 8.00
CA PHE A 58 17.99 -8.04 7.29
C PHE A 58 18.62 -9.43 7.05
N ALA A 59 19.95 -9.50 6.85
CA ALA A 59 20.67 -10.74 6.52
C ALA A 59 20.49 -11.88 7.55
N ASN A 60 20.07 -11.56 8.78
CA ASN A 60 19.88 -12.54 9.86
C ASN A 60 18.46 -13.13 9.92
N TYR A 61 17.52 -12.67 9.09
CA TYR A 61 16.16 -13.20 9.02
C TYR A 61 16.06 -14.28 7.93
N LYS A 62 16.35 -15.55 8.28
CA LYS A 62 16.11 -16.69 7.37
C LYS A 62 14.61 -16.93 7.20
N MET A 63 14.12 -16.79 5.97
CA MET A 63 12.73 -17.04 5.59
C MET A 63 12.41 -18.54 5.54
N THR A 64 11.42 -18.98 6.31
CA THR A 64 10.72 -20.26 6.13
C THR A 64 9.43 -19.99 5.37
N TYR A 65 9.38 -20.37 4.08
CA TYR A 65 8.17 -20.61 3.25
C TYR A 65 6.89 -19.82 3.63
N ASP A 66 7.02 -18.51 3.78
CA ASP A 66 5.92 -17.56 3.74
C ASP A 66 6.18 -16.68 2.52
N ASN A 67 5.17 -16.43 1.67
CA ASN A 67 5.37 -15.62 0.46
C ASN A 67 5.72 -14.15 0.80
N ALA A 68 5.68 -13.79 2.08
CA ALA A 68 6.13 -12.54 2.63
C ALA A 68 7.66 -12.45 2.66
N LYS A 69 8.20 -11.50 1.89
CA LYS A 69 9.61 -11.10 1.92
C LYS A 69 9.87 -10.01 2.96
N TYR A 70 8.85 -9.21 3.28
CA TYR A 70 8.96 -8.06 4.18
C TYR A 70 7.72 -7.95 5.08
N TYR A 71 7.94 -7.76 6.39
CA TYR A 71 6.90 -7.41 7.35
C TYR A 71 7.05 -5.94 7.74
N VAL A 72 6.05 -5.13 7.40
CA VAL A 72 6.08 -3.68 7.54
C VAL A 72 5.17 -3.26 8.69
N PRO A 73 5.71 -2.68 9.78
CA PRO A 73 4.88 -2.15 10.86
C PRO A 73 4.12 -0.89 10.44
N ILE A 74 2.87 -0.80 10.87
CA ILE A 74 2.00 0.37 10.72
C ILE A 74 1.59 0.89 12.10
N LYS A 75 1.80 2.18 12.37
CA LYS A 75 1.22 2.90 13.50
C LYS A 75 0.06 3.76 13.00
N ILE A 76 -1.11 3.60 13.60
CA ILE A 76 -2.31 4.36 13.22
C ILE A 76 -2.60 5.43 14.28
N TRP A 77 -2.85 6.64 13.78
CA TRP A 77 -3.28 7.80 14.54
C TRP A 77 -4.70 8.18 14.11
N VAL A 78 -5.69 8.03 15.00
CA VAL A 78 -7.10 8.32 14.73
C VAL A 78 -7.47 9.65 15.40
N TYR A 79 -7.92 10.60 14.60
CA TYR A 79 -8.39 11.90 15.08
C TYR A 79 -9.91 11.84 15.29
N ARG A 80 -10.36 12.20 16.49
CA ARG A 80 -11.74 12.07 16.96
C ARG A 80 -12.27 13.40 17.49
N THR A 81 -13.55 13.44 17.82
CA THR A 81 -14.15 14.58 18.55
C THR A 81 -13.49 14.75 19.92
N ASP A 82 -13.70 15.90 20.55
CA ASP A 82 -13.18 16.19 21.90
C ASP A 82 -13.74 15.21 22.96
N GLU A 83 -14.90 14.60 22.70
CA GLU A 83 -15.53 13.57 23.54
C GLU A 83 -14.99 12.15 23.26
N GLY A 84 -14.02 12.01 22.36
CA GLY A 84 -13.45 10.72 21.96
C GLY A 84 -14.38 9.88 21.09
N THR A 85 -15.34 10.52 20.42
CA THR A 85 -16.27 9.86 19.50
C THR A 85 -15.91 10.09 18.03
N GLY A 86 -16.42 9.25 17.14
CA GLY A 86 -16.05 9.27 15.73
C GLY A 86 -14.71 8.59 15.44
N GLY A 87 -14.28 8.67 14.18
CA GLY A 87 -13.09 7.98 13.69
C GLY A 87 -13.27 6.46 13.55
N ALA A 88 -12.21 5.80 13.05
CA ALA A 88 -12.21 4.36 12.83
C ALA A 88 -12.01 3.58 14.14
N THR A 89 -12.76 2.49 14.28
CA THR A 89 -12.65 1.55 15.41
C THR A 89 -11.49 0.57 15.22
N ALA A 90 -10.99 0.00 16.32
CA ALA A 90 -9.92 -1.00 16.25
C ALA A 90 -10.27 -2.20 15.34
N THR A 91 -11.54 -2.62 15.33
CA THR A 91 -12.02 -3.72 14.47
C THR A 91 -11.93 -3.36 12.99
N GLU A 92 -12.37 -2.16 12.61
CA GLU A 92 -12.27 -1.68 11.23
C GLU A 92 -10.81 -1.57 10.77
N LEU A 93 -9.92 -1.11 11.65
CA LEU A 93 -8.50 -1.02 11.35
C LEU A 93 -7.83 -2.39 11.19
N GLN A 94 -8.20 -3.37 12.02
CA GLN A 94 -7.73 -4.75 11.85
C GLN A 94 -8.22 -5.36 10.54
N GLN A 95 -9.48 -5.09 10.17
CA GLN A 95 -10.04 -5.57 8.91
C GLN A 95 -9.32 -4.92 7.72
N LEU A 96 -9.05 -3.60 7.77
CA LEU A 96 -8.29 -2.89 6.74
C LEU A 96 -6.90 -3.51 6.52
N ILE A 97 -6.17 -3.84 7.59
CA ILE A 97 -4.85 -4.48 7.46
C ILE A 97 -4.97 -5.90 6.89
N ARG A 98 -6.02 -6.65 7.27
CA ARG A 98 -6.27 -7.98 6.70
C ARG A 98 -6.55 -7.90 5.20
N ASP A 99 -7.33 -6.91 4.77
CA ASP A 99 -7.68 -6.70 3.36
C ASP A 99 -6.44 -6.27 2.56
N LEU A 100 -5.63 -5.35 3.12
CA LEU A 100 -4.36 -4.94 2.53
C LEU A 100 -3.40 -6.13 2.36
N ASN A 101 -3.28 -6.99 3.37
CA ASN A 101 -2.45 -8.18 3.28
C ASN A 101 -2.99 -9.20 2.27
N THR A 102 -4.31 -9.39 2.23
CA THR A 102 -4.94 -10.27 1.24
C THR A 102 -4.61 -9.80 -0.17
N HIS A 103 -4.76 -8.50 -0.44
CA HIS A 103 -4.40 -7.91 -1.73
C HIS A 103 -2.92 -8.13 -2.08
N ASN A 104 -2.00 -7.93 -1.13
CA ASN A 104 -0.57 -8.12 -1.36
C ASN A 104 -0.17 -9.58 -1.57
N ILE A 105 -0.82 -10.52 -0.87
CA ILE A 105 -0.64 -11.97 -1.07
C ILE A 105 -1.12 -12.36 -2.46
N THR A 106 -2.32 -11.93 -2.87
CA THR A 106 -2.89 -12.22 -4.20
C THR A 106 -2.00 -11.70 -5.31
N ASN A 107 -1.38 -10.53 -5.13
CA ASN A 107 -0.49 -9.92 -6.11
C ASN A 107 0.99 -10.32 -5.96
N ASN A 108 1.31 -11.21 -5.01
CA ASN A 108 2.67 -11.69 -4.75
C ASN A 108 3.72 -10.56 -4.60
N THR A 109 3.33 -9.46 -3.96
CA THR A 109 4.22 -8.30 -3.78
C THR A 109 5.37 -8.60 -2.80
N GLY A 110 5.16 -9.59 -1.92
CA GLY A 110 6.08 -9.95 -0.86
C GLY A 110 6.01 -9.04 0.36
N PHE A 111 5.05 -8.13 0.44
CA PHE A 111 4.84 -7.27 1.62
C PHE A 111 3.66 -7.77 2.44
N LEU A 112 3.86 -7.91 3.75
CA LEU A 112 2.79 -8.03 4.73
C LEU A 112 2.90 -6.90 5.74
N TYR A 113 1.77 -6.42 6.22
CA TYR A 113 1.65 -5.32 7.15
C TYR A 113 1.09 -5.82 8.48
N TYR A 114 1.52 -5.21 9.57
CA TYR A 114 0.96 -5.47 10.89
C TYR A 114 0.80 -4.17 11.68
N LEU A 115 -0.23 -4.11 12.51
CA LEU A 115 -0.44 -2.98 13.40
C LEU A 115 0.56 -3.07 14.56
N LYS A 116 1.27 -1.96 14.81
CA LYS A 116 1.97 -1.80 16.10
C LYS A 116 0.96 -1.86 17.24
N PRO A 117 1.38 -2.32 18.43
CA PRO A 117 0.52 -2.27 19.60
C PRO A 117 0.07 -0.83 19.84
N GLU A 118 -1.20 -0.71 20.23
CA GLU A 118 -1.89 0.53 20.55
C GLU A 118 -2.17 1.46 19.35
N ILE A 119 -3.44 1.78 19.14
CA ILE A 119 -3.88 2.83 18.23
C ILE A 119 -3.73 4.17 18.95
N GLY A 120 -3.11 5.16 18.30
CA GLY A 120 -3.00 6.50 18.85
C GLY A 120 -4.30 7.27 18.64
N TYR A 121 -5.06 7.52 19.69
CA TYR A 121 -6.27 8.35 19.60
C TYR A 121 -5.97 9.79 19.98
N ILE A 122 -6.42 10.74 19.14
CA ILE A 122 -6.25 12.17 19.34
C ILE A 122 -7.64 12.82 19.37
N ASP A 123 -8.11 13.11 20.58
CA ASP A 123 -9.45 13.62 20.84
C ASP A 123 -9.46 15.14 20.72
N LYS A 124 -9.57 15.61 19.47
CA LYS A 124 -9.56 17.02 19.11
C LYS A 124 -10.43 17.27 17.88
N THR A 125 -11.63 17.79 18.08
CA THR A 125 -12.62 18.02 17.00
C THR A 125 -12.03 18.84 15.84
N LYS A 126 -11.19 19.84 16.15
CA LYS A 126 -10.49 20.66 15.14
C LYS A 126 -9.70 19.81 14.13
N PHE A 127 -9.12 18.69 14.56
CA PHE A 127 -8.26 17.85 13.74
C PHE A 127 -9.00 16.71 13.04
N GLN A 128 -10.34 16.67 13.10
CA GLN A 128 -11.12 15.79 12.22
C GLN A 128 -11.14 16.29 10.78
N ARG A 129 -10.99 17.61 10.58
CA ARG A 129 -10.92 18.24 9.26
C ARG A 129 -9.59 18.95 9.11
N VAL A 130 -8.70 18.39 8.31
CA VAL A 130 -7.29 18.81 8.25
C VAL A 130 -6.96 19.37 6.88
N ASN A 131 -6.32 20.53 6.87
CA ASN A 131 -5.72 21.04 5.65
C ASN A 131 -4.47 20.24 5.28
N PHE A 132 -4.47 19.63 4.09
CA PHE A 132 -3.39 18.79 3.58
C PHE A 132 -2.04 19.50 3.52
N THR A 133 -2.02 20.78 3.15
CA THR A 133 -0.76 21.51 2.92
C THR A 133 -0.22 22.15 4.20
N THR A 134 -1.11 22.64 5.07
CA THR A 134 -0.68 23.47 6.22
C THR A 134 -0.74 22.75 7.56
N GLU A 135 -1.69 21.83 7.77
CA GLU A 135 -1.93 21.21 9.07
C GLU A 135 -1.45 19.76 9.10
N ALA A 136 -1.68 18.98 8.04
CA ALA A 136 -1.30 17.58 7.98
C ALA A 136 0.21 17.35 8.23
N PRO A 137 1.15 18.11 7.63
CA PRO A 137 2.58 17.89 7.88
C PRO A 137 2.96 18.11 9.36
N GLY A 138 2.36 19.12 9.99
CA GLY A 138 2.58 19.38 11.42
C GLY A 138 2.02 18.27 12.31
N LEU A 139 0.86 17.72 11.94
CA LEU A 139 0.26 16.58 12.64
C LEU A 139 1.07 15.29 12.47
N SER A 140 1.61 15.03 11.26
CA SER A 140 2.48 13.89 10.99
C SER A 140 3.82 13.97 11.72
N LEU A 141 4.42 15.15 11.82
CA LEU A 141 5.66 15.33 12.58
C LEU A 141 5.44 15.24 14.09
N LYS A 142 4.28 15.72 14.58
CA LYS A 142 3.96 15.70 16.01
C LYS A 142 3.57 14.32 16.51
N ASN A 143 2.84 13.55 15.70
CA ASN A 143 2.33 12.25 16.07
C ASN A 143 2.95 11.21 15.13
N SER A 144 4.16 10.80 15.46
CA SER A 144 4.89 9.79 14.71
C SER A 144 5.53 8.80 15.65
N ASP A 145 5.64 7.57 15.20
CA ASP A 145 6.45 6.53 15.81
C ASP A 145 7.54 6.09 14.83
N ASN A 146 8.71 5.74 15.36
CA ASN A 146 9.89 5.43 14.57
C ASN A 146 9.85 3.99 14.04
N GLY A 147 10.50 3.78 12.90
CA GLY A 147 10.65 2.44 12.29
C GLY A 147 9.35 1.84 11.79
N CYS A 148 8.33 2.66 11.47
CA CYS A 148 7.05 2.21 10.94
C CYS A 148 6.40 3.24 10.01
N ILE A 149 5.45 2.77 9.22
CA ILE A 149 4.58 3.67 8.45
C ILE A 149 3.58 4.29 9.41
N ASN A 150 3.55 5.61 9.48
CA ASN A 150 2.57 6.35 10.27
C ASN A 150 1.37 6.69 9.38
N VAL A 151 0.19 6.22 9.76
CA VAL A 151 -1.07 6.44 9.04
C VAL A 151 -1.98 7.31 9.90
N HIS A 152 -2.42 8.42 9.35
CA HIS A 152 -3.28 9.39 10.03
C HIS A 152 -4.69 9.31 9.45
N ILE A 153 -5.68 9.05 10.30
CA ILE A 153 -7.08 8.90 9.93
C ILE A 153 -7.85 10.10 10.45
N VAL A 154 -8.33 10.90 9.50
CA VAL A 154 -9.14 12.10 9.71
C VAL A 154 -10.44 11.95 8.93
N ASP A 155 -11.48 12.69 9.31
CA ASP A 155 -12.78 12.63 8.62
C ASP A 155 -12.73 13.35 7.26
N ASP A 156 -11.96 14.44 7.16
CA ASP A 156 -11.83 15.25 5.96
C ASP A 156 -10.39 15.74 5.79
N LEU A 157 -9.78 15.42 4.65
CA LEU A 157 -8.46 15.90 4.26
C LEU A 157 -8.61 16.78 3.03
N PHE A 158 -8.51 18.09 3.20
CA PHE A 158 -8.79 19.05 2.13
C PHE A 158 -7.58 19.89 1.74
N LYS A 159 -7.51 20.28 0.47
CA LYS A 159 -6.53 21.26 -0.04
C LYS A 159 -7.28 22.55 -0.32
N LYS A 160 -6.92 23.65 0.33
CA LYS A 160 -7.38 24.98 -0.12
C LYS A 160 -6.70 25.28 -1.46
N VAL A 161 -7.53 25.52 -2.47
CA VAL A 161 -7.13 26.02 -3.79
C VAL A 161 -6.86 27.52 -3.68
#